data_AF-A0A7C5ADN5-F1
#
_entry.id   AF-A0A7C5ADN5-F1
#
_cell.length_a   1.000
_cell.length_b   1.000
_cell.length_c   1.000
_cell.angle_alpha   90.00
_cell.angle_beta   90.00
_cell.angle_gamma   90.00
#
_symmetry.space_group_name_H-M   'P 1'
#
loop_
_entity.id
_entity.type
_entity.pdbx_description
1 polymer ?
#
loop_
_entity_poly.entity_id
_entity_poly.type
_entity_poly.pdbx_seq_one_letter_code
_entity_poly.pdbx_strand_id
1 'polypeptide(L)'
;MKIHRIVAMALAVLTLSLGAWAQDSSRMMGEGGQVHLKAKIHRKWKIRLPAPATKEVGTLLAFKDGLGVDFKAAVDGEALKLDADGDGVLETSVEGEGGFVVLRHKDHRYGLRLAAAPRWSFTPGTTMNGEIDGVKVQLVDQNLNGRFDDIGEDAIVVGRGKAAAFLSRVIDLGQGHLVNITVSPDGATLDYSPYTGPRGRLALKLDTKGKVLTAVLKSVDGDVSVAFSRPEVSLNLPAGEYRFHSAVLSLGGNRVTARTGRSRTITVKAGGESTFELGGPVKAEFAYVRQGDTLNFSPDNIWFYGRAGEEYYDWAPCGMSPKISVVSKSGREIAEAYFPGSS
;
A
#
# COMPACT_ATOMS: atom_id res chain seq x y z
N MET A 1 71.80 -20.91 -25.64
CA MET A 1 71.98 -20.53 -27.05
C MET A 1 70.62 -20.53 -27.73
N LYS A 2 70.19 -19.33 -28.19
CA LYS A 2 69.18 -18.93 -29.19
C LYS A 2 68.11 -19.94 -29.69
N ILE A 3 66.85 -19.63 -30.03
CA ILE A 3 65.98 -18.43 -30.16
C ILE A 3 64.57 -18.96 -30.55
N HIS A 4 63.51 -18.39 -29.97
CA HIS A 4 62.15 -18.08 -30.48
C HIS A 4 61.42 -18.98 -31.50
N ARG A 5 60.13 -19.26 -31.19
CA ARG A 5 58.98 -18.78 -32.01
C ARG A 5 57.68 -18.73 -31.19
N ILE A 6 57.01 -17.59 -31.32
CA ILE A 6 55.68 -17.20 -30.81
C ILE A 6 54.67 -17.43 -31.97
N VAL A 7 53.38 -17.67 -31.64
CA VAL A 7 52.15 -17.02 -32.20
C VAL A 7 50.96 -17.97 -32.39
N ALA A 8 49.78 -17.41 -32.06
CA ALA A 8 48.37 -17.74 -32.37
C ALA A 8 47.65 -18.75 -31.43
N MET A 9 46.77 -18.35 -30.50
CA MET A 9 45.52 -17.55 -30.58
C MET A 9 44.31 -18.39 -31.03
N ALA A 10 43.44 -18.74 -30.06
CA ALA A 10 42.04 -19.07 -30.29
C ALA A 10 41.23 -18.58 -29.07
N LEU A 11 40.84 -17.30 -29.12
CA LEU A 11 39.87 -16.70 -28.22
C LEU A 11 38.48 -17.04 -28.79
N ALA A 12 37.82 -18.05 -28.22
CA ALA A 12 36.43 -18.35 -28.55
C ALA A 12 35.54 -17.29 -27.91
N VAL A 13 35.08 -16.35 -28.72
CA VAL A 13 34.03 -15.39 -28.37
C VAL A 13 32.73 -16.15 -28.20
N LEU A 14 32.28 -16.27 -26.95
CA LEU A 14 30.95 -16.78 -26.61
C LEU A 14 29.93 -15.66 -26.84
N THR A 15 29.46 -15.49 -28.07
CA THR A 15 28.27 -14.68 -28.38
C THR A 15 27.02 -15.45 -27.96
N LEU A 16 26.72 -15.43 -26.66
CA LEU A 16 25.42 -15.88 -26.14
C LEU A 16 24.34 -14.88 -26.59
N SER A 17 23.61 -15.30 -27.62
CA SER A 17 22.23 -14.94 -28.00
C SER A 17 21.50 -13.95 -27.07
N LEU A 18 21.67 -12.66 -27.32
CA LEU A 18 20.76 -11.59 -26.86
C LEU A 18 19.48 -11.48 -27.73
N GLY A 19 19.34 -12.33 -28.76
CA GLY A 19 18.27 -12.20 -29.77
C GLY A 19 16.94 -12.91 -29.47
N ALA A 20 16.86 -13.79 -28.47
CA ALA A 20 15.66 -14.61 -28.25
C ALA A 20 14.61 -14.00 -27.30
N TRP A 21 14.94 -12.92 -26.58
CA TRP A 21 14.01 -12.27 -25.63
C TRP A 21 13.24 -11.08 -26.22
N ALA A 22 13.61 -10.60 -27.42
CA ALA A 22 12.98 -9.45 -28.05
C ALA A 22 11.77 -9.81 -28.94
N GLN A 23 11.61 -11.08 -29.34
CA GLN A 23 10.55 -11.49 -30.27
C GLN A 23 9.29 -12.03 -29.61
N ASP A 24 9.33 -12.40 -28.32
CA ASP A 24 8.13 -12.90 -27.61
C ASP A 24 7.43 -11.82 -26.77
N SER A 25 8.09 -10.69 -26.55
CA SER A 25 7.52 -9.52 -25.84
C SER A 25 6.62 -8.65 -26.72
N SER A 26 6.66 -8.80 -28.06
CA SER A 26 5.78 -8.09 -28.99
C SER A 26 4.37 -8.67 -29.09
N ARG A 27 4.15 -9.92 -28.65
CA ARG A 27 2.83 -10.56 -28.67
C ARG A 27 1.95 -10.26 -27.46
N MET A 28 2.51 -9.64 -26.41
CA MET A 28 1.82 -9.37 -25.14
C MET A 28 1.49 -7.89 -24.91
N MET A 29 1.90 -6.98 -25.80
CA MET A 29 1.48 -5.58 -25.70
C MET A 29 0.15 -5.42 -26.44
N GLY A 30 -0.97 -5.49 -25.71
CA GLY A 30 -2.28 -5.17 -26.25
C GLY A 30 -2.31 -3.74 -26.80
N GLU A 31 -3.11 -3.47 -27.83
CA GLU A 31 -3.17 -2.16 -28.51
C GLU A 31 -3.82 -1.04 -27.66
N GLY A 32 -4.03 -1.28 -26.36
CA GLY A 32 -4.88 -0.46 -25.50
C GLY A 32 -6.35 -0.81 -25.70
N GLY A 33 -7.20 -0.24 -24.86
CA GLY A 33 -8.62 -0.51 -24.89
C GLY A 33 -9.38 0.15 -23.75
N GLN A 34 -10.66 -0.19 -23.66
CA GLN A 34 -11.54 0.20 -22.57
C GLN A 34 -12.09 -1.05 -21.90
N VAL A 35 -12.18 -1.02 -20.58
CA VAL A 35 -12.78 -2.08 -19.78
C VAL A 35 -13.93 -1.52 -18.95
N HIS A 36 -15.05 -2.24 -18.93
CA HIS A 36 -16.15 -1.93 -18.03
C HIS A 36 -15.90 -2.59 -16.67
N LEU A 37 -15.94 -1.78 -15.62
CA LEU A 37 -15.76 -2.22 -14.25
C LEU A 37 -17.13 -2.41 -13.59
N LYS A 38 -17.21 -3.39 -12.69
CA LYS A 38 -18.44 -3.72 -11.96
C LYS A 38 -18.25 -3.48 -10.47
N ALA A 39 -19.19 -2.73 -9.89
CA ALA A 39 -19.27 -2.55 -8.45
C ALA A 39 -19.43 -3.91 -7.75
N LYS A 40 -18.61 -4.13 -6.73
CA LYS A 40 -18.72 -5.28 -5.84
C LYS A 40 -18.69 -4.80 -4.40
N ILE A 41 -19.71 -5.24 -3.66
CA ILE A 41 -19.90 -4.92 -2.26
C ILE A 41 -19.21 -5.96 -1.37
N HIS A 42 -18.44 -5.50 -0.38
CA HIS A 42 -17.68 -6.33 0.54
C HIS A 42 -18.09 -6.08 1.99
N ARG A 43 -18.95 -6.96 2.52
CA ARG A 43 -19.27 -6.97 3.97
C ARG A 43 -18.06 -7.34 4.82
N LYS A 44 -17.18 -8.20 4.29
CA LYS A 44 -15.90 -8.58 4.93
C LYS A 44 -14.75 -8.03 4.09
N TRP A 45 -13.98 -7.12 4.67
CA TRP A 45 -12.86 -6.49 3.98
C TRP A 45 -11.58 -7.30 4.12
N LYS A 46 -10.92 -7.58 3.00
CA LYS A 46 -9.68 -8.36 2.95
C LYS A 46 -8.54 -7.62 2.23
N ILE A 47 -8.84 -6.48 1.60
CA ILE A 47 -7.86 -5.66 0.89
C ILE A 47 -7.06 -4.87 1.92
N ARG A 48 -5.74 -4.81 1.74
CA ARG A 48 -4.82 -4.01 2.54
C ARG A 48 -4.58 -2.71 1.78
N LEU A 49 -5.23 -1.67 2.26
CA LEU A 49 -5.16 -0.33 1.71
C LEU A 49 -3.81 0.34 2.04
N PRO A 50 -3.23 1.14 1.13
CA PRO A 50 -1.95 1.83 1.36
C PRO A 50 -2.03 2.88 2.49
N ALA A 51 -3.19 3.53 2.62
CA ALA A 51 -3.50 4.51 3.67
C ALA A 51 -4.98 4.37 4.04
N PRO A 52 -5.36 3.34 4.84
CA PRO A 52 -6.76 3.11 5.17
C PRO A 52 -7.36 4.34 5.85
N ALA A 53 -8.32 4.98 5.19
CA ALA A 53 -9.05 6.10 5.75
C ALA A 53 -10.28 5.62 6.52
N THR A 54 -10.56 6.34 7.61
CA THR A 54 -11.79 6.26 8.37
C THR A 54 -12.35 7.67 8.46
N LYS A 55 -13.59 7.88 8.02
CA LYS A 55 -14.28 9.15 8.19
C LYS A 55 -15.26 9.05 9.34
N GLU A 56 -15.29 10.07 10.20
CA GLU A 56 -16.33 10.21 11.20
C GLU A 56 -17.67 10.50 10.52
N VAL A 57 -18.75 9.92 11.05
CA VAL A 57 -20.11 10.21 10.60
C VAL A 57 -20.53 11.56 11.17
N GLY A 58 -20.70 12.56 10.30
CA GLY A 58 -21.34 13.83 10.64
C GLY A 58 -22.85 13.77 10.45
N THR A 59 -23.49 14.93 10.27
CA THR A 59 -24.90 15.02 9.87
C THR A 59 -25.15 14.68 8.40
N LEU A 60 -24.08 14.67 7.61
CA LEU A 60 -24.07 14.37 6.19
C LEU A 60 -22.87 13.48 5.86
N LEU A 61 -23.10 12.50 5.00
CA LEU A 61 -22.07 11.75 4.29
C LEU A 61 -21.88 12.42 2.93
N ALA A 62 -20.76 13.13 2.77
CA ALA A 62 -20.48 13.95 1.59
C ALA A 62 -20.07 13.07 0.40
N PHE A 63 -21.01 12.86 -0.52
CA PHE A 63 -20.87 12.02 -1.72
C PHE A 63 -21.40 12.70 -2.98
N LYS A 64 -21.83 13.97 -2.92
CA LYS A 64 -22.40 14.70 -4.04
C LYS A 64 -21.53 14.70 -5.29
N ASP A 65 -20.22 14.83 -5.14
CA ASP A 65 -19.29 14.92 -6.27
C ASP A 65 -19.01 13.57 -6.96
N GLY A 66 -19.29 12.45 -6.28
CA GLY A 66 -19.07 11.10 -6.80
C GLY A 66 -20.35 10.32 -7.12
N LEU A 67 -21.33 10.36 -6.21
CA LEU A 67 -22.62 9.66 -6.34
C LEU A 67 -23.77 10.59 -6.75
N GLY A 68 -23.54 11.90 -6.82
CA GLY A 68 -24.56 12.89 -7.22
C GLY A 68 -25.49 13.35 -6.09
N VAL A 69 -25.35 12.81 -4.89
CA VAL A 69 -26.16 13.16 -3.71
C VAL A 69 -25.33 13.02 -2.43
N ASP A 70 -25.67 13.81 -1.41
CA ASP A 70 -25.20 13.61 -0.04
C ASP A 70 -26.25 12.86 0.76
N PHE A 71 -25.81 11.96 1.64
CA PHE A 71 -26.71 11.12 2.43
C PHE A 71 -26.77 11.65 3.86
N LYS A 72 -27.97 11.93 4.37
CA LYS A 72 -28.14 12.39 5.75
C LYS A 72 -27.83 11.29 6.75
N ALA A 73 -27.34 11.71 7.91
CA ALA A 73 -27.05 10.84 9.03
C ALA A 73 -27.40 11.53 10.36
N ALA A 74 -27.87 10.76 11.33
CA ALA A 74 -28.08 11.23 12.70
C ALA A 74 -27.85 10.10 13.69
N VAL A 75 -27.30 10.43 14.86
CA VAL A 75 -27.22 9.50 15.99
C VAL A 75 -28.49 9.64 16.81
N ASP A 76 -29.18 8.52 17.05
CA ASP A 76 -30.40 8.40 17.83
C ASP A 76 -30.17 7.38 18.95
N GLY A 77 -29.86 7.87 20.15
CA GLY A 77 -29.36 7.03 21.24
C GLY A 77 -28.03 6.38 20.87
N GLU A 78 -28.00 5.03 20.87
CA GLU A 78 -26.84 4.25 20.44
C GLU A 78 -26.87 3.91 18.93
N ALA A 79 -28.01 4.15 18.26
CA ALA A 79 -28.19 3.81 16.86
C ALA A 79 -27.70 4.93 15.93
N LEU A 80 -27.22 4.54 14.76
CA LEU A 80 -27.01 5.45 13.63
C LEU A 80 -28.18 5.33 12.66
N LYS A 81 -28.88 6.45 12.42
CA LYS A 81 -29.92 6.60 11.40
C LYS A 81 -29.31 7.20 10.14
N LEU A 82 -29.64 6.64 8.99
CA LEU A 82 -29.13 7.03 7.69
C LEU A 82 -30.27 7.15 6.67
N ASP A 83 -30.16 8.18 5.84
CA ASP A 83 -30.79 8.30 4.53
C ASP A 83 -29.98 7.42 3.60
N ALA A 84 -30.45 6.22 3.26
CA ALA A 84 -29.64 5.28 2.48
C ALA A 84 -29.90 5.39 0.96
N ASP A 85 -30.94 6.09 0.53
CA ASP A 85 -31.29 6.25 -0.88
C ASP A 85 -31.18 7.70 -1.42
N GLY A 86 -30.83 8.64 -0.53
CA GLY A 86 -30.61 10.05 -0.84
C GLY A 86 -31.90 10.86 -0.97
N ASP A 87 -33.04 10.37 -0.46
CA ASP A 87 -34.33 11.05 -0.53
C ASP A 87 -34.53 12.11 0.58
N GLY A 88 -33.61 12.14 1.55
CA GLY A 88 -33.60 13.08 2.66
C GLY A 88 -34.38 12.63 3.90
N VAL A 89 -34.94 11.42 3.91
CA VAL A 89 -35.57 10.75 5.05
C VAL A 89 -34.54 9.87 5.76
N LEU A 90 -34.71 9.61 7.06
CA LEU A 90 -33.80 8.75 7.84
C LEU A 90 -34.49 7.43 8.17
N GLU A 91 -34.38 6.44 7.29
CA GLU A 91 -35.10 5.16 7.37
C GLU A 91 -34.20 3.96 7.70
N THR A 92 -32.90 4.05 7.46
CA THR A 92 -31.96 2.96 7.76
C THR A 92 -31.38 3.10 9.16
N SER A 93 -31.57 2.09 10.02
CA SER A 93 -31.02 2.05 11.40
C SER A 93 -29.87 1.05 11.49
N VAL A 94 -28.76 1.45 12.09
CA VAL A 94 -27.62 0.59 12.40
C VAL A 94 -27.35 0.66 13.91
N GLU A 95 -27.33 -0.50 14.57
CA GLU A 95 -27.24 -0.63 16.03
C GLU A 95 -26.04 -1.52 16.41
N GLY A 96 -25.59 -1.42 17.67
CA GLY A 96 -24.47 -2.18 18.22
C GLY A 96 -23.10 -1.57 17.88
N GLU A 97 -22.05 -2.41 17.90
CA GLU A 97 -20.66 -1.94 17.77
C GLU A 97 -20.27 -1.47 16.36
N GLY A 98 -21.15 -1.68 15.38
CA GLY A 98 -20.89 -1.35 13.98
C GLY A 98 -21.85 -2.06 13.05
N GLY A 99 -21.62 -1.92 11.74
CA GLY A 99 -22.52 -2.50 10.76
C GLY A 99 -22.07 -2.30 9.33
N PHE A 100 -23.01 -2.55 8.42
CA PHE A 100 -22.77 -2.41 7.00
C PHE A 100 -24.02 -1.84 6.34
N VAL A 101 -23.86 -0.77 5.57
CA VAL A 101 -24.93 -0.12 4.82
C VAL A 101 -24.58 -0.08 3.34
N VAL A 102 -25.59 -0.08 2.47
CA VAL A 102 -25.43 0.17 1.04
C VAL A 102 -26.21 1.43 0.72
N LEU A 103 -25.48 2.50 0.42
CA LEU A 103 -26.01 3.72 -0.15
C LEU A 103 -26.44 3.44 -1.60
N ARG A 104 -27.58 3.99 -2.00
CA ARG A 104 -28.15 3.82 -3.33
C ARG A 104 -28.53 5.18 -3.87
N HIS A 105 -28.19 5.47 -5.10
CA HIS A 105 -28.73 6.64 -5.78
C HIS A 105 -28.73 6.36 -7.27
N LYS A 106 -29.91 6.43 -7.91
CA LYS A 106 -30.11 5.97 -9.29
C LYS A 106 -29.60 4.52 -9.43
N ASP A 107 -28.73 4.26 -10.39
CA ASP A 107 -28.14 2.94 -10.65
C ASP A 107 -26.88 2.65 -9.80
N HIS A 108 -26.41 3.63 -9.01
CA HIS A 108 -25.21 3.47 -8.19
C HIS A 108 -25.52 2.74 -6.88
N ARG A 109 -24.61 1.85 -6.49
CA ARG A 109 -24.64 1.14 -5.21
C ARG A 109 -23.29 1.22 -4.54
N TYR A 110 -23.25 1.81 -3.36
CA TYR A 110 -22.02 2.08 -2.64
C TYR A 110 -22.10 1.58 -1.19
N GLY A 111 -21.32 0.54 -0.90
CA GLY A 111 -21.20 -0.06 0.42
C GLY A 111 -20.28 0.71 1.36
N LEU A 112 -20.72 0.85 2.61
CA LEU A 112 -19.94 1.39 3.73
C LEU A 112 -19.89 0.38 4.87
N ARG A 113 -18.72 0.27 5.49
CA ARG A 113 -18.53 -0.46 6.75
C ARG A 113 -18.48 0.55 7.89
N LEU A 114 -19.32 0.34 8.90
CA LEU A 114 -19.54 1.26 10.01
C LEU A 114 -18.94 0.70 11.30
N ALA A 115 -18.42 1.56 12.15
CA ALA A 115 -17.97 1.26 13.50
C ALA A 115 -18.47 2.33 14.47
N ALA A 116 -18.99 1.93 15.63
CA ALA A 116 -19.61 2.85 16.60
C ALA A 116 -18.61 3.50 17.57
N ALA A 117 -17.51 2.81 17.89
CA ALA A 117 -16.53 3.26 18.89
C ALA A 117 -15.21 3.73 18.22
N PRO A 118 -14.58 4.81 18.72
CA PRO A 118 -15.03 5.69 19.81
C PRO A 118 -16.16 6.66 19.41
N ARG A 119 -16.39 6.83 18.10
CA ARG A 119 -17.51 7.56 17.50
C ARG A 119 -17.93 6.84 16.23
N TRP A 120 -19.19 7.02 15.82
CA TRP A 120 -19.67 6.48 14.56
C TRP A 120 -18.75 6.94 13.42
N SER A 121 -18.23 5.98 12.69
CA SER A 121 -17.30 6.20 11.60
C SER A 121 -17.51 5.17 10.51
N PHE A 122 -17.00 5.47 9.32
CA PHE A 122 -17.14 4.62 8.16
C PHE A 122 -15.84 4.44 7.39
N THR A 123 -15.75 3.28 6.73
CA THR A 123 -14.65 2.88 5.86
C THR A 123 -15.19 2.28 4.56
N PRO A 124 -14.38 2.20 3.49
CA PRO A 124 -14.84 1.74 2.19
C PRO A 124 -15.39 0.31 2.25
N GLY A 125 -16.52 0.06 1.58
CA GLY A 125 -17.16 -1.26 1.45
C GLY A 125 -17.39 -1.67 -0.01
N THR A 126 -16.94 -0.87 -0.97
CA THR A 126 -17.11 -1.12 -2.41
C THR A 126 -15.75 -1.23 -3.10
N THR A 127 -15.69 -2.06 -4.14
CA THR A 127 -14.62 -2.03 -5.15
C THR A 127 -15.24 -1.97 -6.53
N MET A 128 -14.62 -1.26 -7.48
CA MET A 128 -14.91 -1.41 -8.91
C MET A 128 -13.95 -2.44 -9.51
N ASN A 129 -14.49 -3.53 -10.07
CA ASN A 129 -13.68 -4.67 -10.51
C ASN A 129 -13.75 -4.88 -12.02
N GLY A 130 -12.60 -5.15 -12.63
CA GLY A 130 -12.50 -5.57 -14.02
C GLY A 130 -11.23 -6.35 -14.29
N GLU A 131 -10.86 -6.43 -15.57
CA GLU A 131 -9.72 -7.19 -16.04
C GLU A 131 -9.12 -6.50 -17.26
N ILE A 132 -7.81 -6.30 -17.25
CA ILE A 132 -7.01 -5.74 -18.35
C ILE A 132 -6.09 -6.86 -18.81
N ASP A 133 -6.22 -7.30 -20.07
CA ASP A 133 -5.36 -8.34 -20.66
C ASP A 133 -5.19 -9.60 -19.79
N GLY A 134 -6.28 -10.10 -19.18
CA GLY A 134 -6.22 -11.28 -18.30
C GLY A 134 -5.92 -10.97 -16.82
N VAL A 135 -5.55 -9.73 -16.50
CA VAL A 135 -5.07 -9.30 -15.18
C VAL A 135 -6.16 -8.52 -14.47
N LYS A 136 -6.61 -9.06 -13.33
CA LYS A 136 -7.65 -8.43 -12.52
C LYS A 136 -7.20 -7.06 -12.01
N VAL A 137 -8.11 -6.10 -12.05
CA VAL A 137 -7.94 -4.79 -11.42
C VAL A 137 -9.12 -4.52 -10.48
N GLN A 138 -8.83 -3.96 -9.31
CA GLN A 138 -9.85 -3.56 -8.33
C GLN A 138 -9.55 -2.13 -7.87
N LEU A 139 -10.48 -1.21 -8.12
CA LEU A 139 -10.41 0.17 -7.64
C LEU A 139 -11.15 0.30 -6.32
N VAL A 140 -10.65 1.14 -5.43
CA VAL A 140 -11.28 1.48 -4.16
C VAL A 140 -11.21 2.99 -4.00
N ASP A 141 -12.38 3.61 -3.85
CA ASP A 141 -12.55 4.95 -3.30
C ASP A 141 -12.04 4.91 -1.86
N GLN A 142 -10.78 5.26 -1.67
CA GLN A 142 -10.13 5.17 -0.36
C GLN A 142 -10.37 6.45 0.43
N ASN A 143 -10.45 7.60 -0.25
CA ASN A 143 -10.66 8.88 0.39
C ASN A 143 -12.14 9.15 0.73
N LEU A 144 -13.04 8.24 0.34
CA LEU A 144 -14.47 8.21 0.66
C LEU A 144 -15.22 9.45 0.15
N ASN A 145 -15.01 9.86 -1.10
CA ASN A 145 -15.73 10.97 -1.73
C ASN A 145 -16.75 10.53 -2.81
N GLY A 146 -16.85 9.23 -3.07
CA GLY A 146 -17.73 8.62 -4.08
C GLY A 146 -17.12 8.52 -5.46
N ARG A 147 -15.90 9.03 -5.66
CA ARG A 147 -15.16 8.94 -6.91
C ARG A 147 -14.13 7.82 -6.83
N PHE A 148 -13.69 7.34 -7.99
CA PHE A 148 -12.71 6.26 -8.11
C PHE A 148 -11.54 6.64 -9.04
N ASP A 149 -11.40 7.92 -9.37
CA ASP A 149 -10.42 8.46 -10.32
C ASP A 149 -9.36 9.36 -9.67
N ASP A 150 -9.30 9.44 -8.34
CA ASP A 150 -8.36 10.32 -7.64
C ASP A 150 -6.95 9.69 -7.57
N ILE A 151 -6.12 10.03 -8.57
CA ILE A 151 -4.73 9.59 -8.64
C ILE A 151 -3.97 9.96 -7.36
N GLY A 152 -3.29 8.98 -6.78
CA GLY A 152 -2.48 9.15 -5.59
C GLY A 152 -3.26 9.20 -4.27
N GLU A 153 -4.59 9.16 -4.29
CA GLU A 153 -5.49 9.17 -3.13
C GLU A 153 -6.32 7.89 -3.04
N ASP A 154 -6.98 7.52 -4.14
CA ASP A 154 -7.69 6.24 -4.27
C ASP A 154 -6.71 5.07 -4.29
N ALA A 155 -7.24 3.86 -4.23
CA ALA A 155 -6.41 2.65 -4.21
C ALA A 155 -6.73 1.70 -5.35
N ILE A 156 -5.70 0.99 -5.81
CA ILE A 156 -5.80 -0.05 -6.83
C ILE A 156 -5.13 -1.33 -6.38
N VAL A 157 -5.80 -2.47 -6.60
CA VAL A 157 -5.20 -3.80 -6.53
C VAL A 157 -5.02 -4.30 -7.95
N VAL A 158 -3.79 -4.67 -8.31
CA VAL A 158 -3.47 -5.31 -9.60
C VAL A 158 -3.17 -6.80 -9.37
N GLY A 159 -3.81 -7.65 -10.16
CA GLY A 159 -3.73 -9.10 -10.06
C GLY A 159 -4.64 -9.69 -8.97
N ARG A 160 -4.24 -10.85 -8.43
CA ARG A 160 -5.04 -11.64 -7.47
C ARG A 160 -4.66 -11.40 -6.00
N GLY A 161 -3.74 -10.46 -5.78
CA GLY A 161 -3.25 -10.13 -4.45
C GLY A 161 -4.29 -9.44 -3.57
N LYS A 162 -3.87 -9.09 -2.36
CA LYS A 162 -4.68 -8.28 -1.43
C LYS A 162 -4.02 -6.95 -1.08
N ALA A 163 -2.77 -6.74 -1.48
CA ALA A 163 -2.06 -5.49 -1.25
C ALA A 163 -2.50 -4.49 -2.34
N ALA A 164 -3.06 -3.36 -1.91
CA ALA A 164 -3.36 -2.26 -2.79
C ALA A 164 -2.21 -1.23 -2.76
N ALA A 165 -1.97 -0.61 -3.90
CA ALA A 165 -1.20 0.63 -4.02
C ALA A 165 -2.16 1.81 -4.12
N PHE A 166 -1.65 3.04 -4.13
CA PHE A 166 -2.47 4.17 -4.55
C PHE A 166 -2.80 4.06 -6.05
N LEU A 167 -3.97 4.56 -6.45
CA LEU A 167 -4.36 4.66 -7.83
C LEU A 167 -3.30 5.46 -8.58
N SER A 168 -2.87 4.93 -9.71
CA SER A 168 -1.71 5.39 -10.46
C SER A 168 -2.09 5.64 -11.90
N ARG A 169 -1.43 6.59 -12.56
CA ARG A 169 -1.54 6.77 -14.01
C ARG A 169 -0.92 5.62 -14.79
N VAL A 170 0.08 4.95 -14.21
CA VAL A 170 0.78 3.81 -14.82
C VAL A 170 0.77 2.65 -13.85
N ILE A 171 0.41 1.45 -14.33
CA ILE A 171 0.42 0.22 -13.53
C ILE A 171 1.20 -0.90 -14.24
N ASP A 172 1.79 -1.81 -13.45
CA ASP A 172 2.42 -3.04 -13.93
C ASP A 172 1.39 -4.18 -13.87
N LEU A 173 0.97 -4.68 -15.04
CA LEU A 173 0.10 -5.86 -15.15
C LEU A 173 0.88 -7.17 -14.88
N GLY A 174 2.20 -7.08 -14.70
CA GLY A 174 3.10 -8.20 -14.52
C GLY A 174 3.93 -8.48 -15.77
N GLN A 175 5.02 -9.23 -15.59
CA GLN A 175 5.95 -9.62 -16.68
C GLN A 175 6.52 -8.42 -17.47
N GLY A 176 6.50 -7.21 -16.88
CA GLY A 176 6.99 -5.99 -17.53
C GLY A 176 6.01 -5.34 -18.49
N HIS A 177 4.73 -5.71 -18.40
CA HIS A 177 3.68 -5.04 -19.13
C HIS A 177 3.17 -3.82 -18.34
N LEU A 178 3.75 -2.66 -18.64
CA LEU A 178 3.30 -1.37 -18.11
C LEU A 178 2.23 -0.77 -19.02
N VAL A 179 1.14 -0.29 -18.43
CA VAL A 179 0.08 0.42 -19.15
C VAL A 179 -0.24 1.75 -18.47
N ASN A 180 -0.53 2.78 -19.26
CA ASN A 180 -1.23 3.96 -18.80
C ASN A 180 -2.70 3.62 -18.56
N ILE A 181 -3.31 4.18 -17.52
CA ILE A 181 -4.73 4.05 -17.25
C ILE A 181 -5.41 5.39 -17.01
N THR A 182 -6.69 5.49 -17.32
CA THR A 182 -7.59 6.57 -16.94
C THR A 182 -8.91 5.96 -16.50
N VAL A 183 -9.47 6.43 -15.40
CA VAL A 183 -10.70 5.90 -14.81
C VAL A 183 -11.79 6.96 -14.91
N SER A 184 -13.03 6.57 -15.20
CA SER A 184 -14.16 7.49 -15.07
C SER A 184 -14.42 7.85 -13.60
N PRO A 185 -14.98 9.04 -13.30
CA PRO A 185 -15.24 9.46 -11.92
C PRO A 185 -16.00 8.43 -11.08
N ASP A 186 -17.02 7.79 -11.64
CA ASP A 186 -17.83 6.77 -10.98
C ASP A 186 -17.14 5.39 -10.89
N GLY A 187 -15.96 5.24 -11.49
CA GLY A 187 -15.20 4.01 -11.58
C GLY A 187 -15.82 2.94 -12.48
N ALA A 188 -16.83 3.26 -13.30
CA ALA A 188 -17.51 2.29 -14.16
C ALA A 188 -16.72 1.90 -15.42
N THR A 189 -15.80 2.75 -15.85
CA THR A 189 -14.94 2.51 -17.02
C THR A 189 -13.48 2.80 -16.70
N LEU A 190 -12.59 2.04 -17.32
CA LEU A 190 -11.16 2.27 -17.29
C LEU A 190 -10.62 2.13 -18.72
N ASP A 191 -10.00 3.19 -19.20
CA ASP A 191 -9.26 3.21 -20.46
C ASP A 191 -7.79 2.91 -20.19
N TYR A 192 -7.15 2.14 -21.06
CA TYR A 192 -5.74 1.80 -20.94
C TYR A 192 -5.01 1.82 -22.28
N SER A 193 -3.71 2.10 -22.23
CA SER A 193 -2.82 2.04 -23.40
C SER A 193 -1.40 1.64 -22.99
N PRO A 194 -0.59 1.04 -23.88
CA PRO A 194 0.79 0.70 -23.55
C PRO A 194 1.60 1.91 -23.06
N TYR A 195 2.37 1.72 -21.99
CA TYR A 195 3.34 2.72 -21.56
C TYR A 195 4.60 2.66 -22.42
N THR A 196 4.93 3.75 -23.10
CA THR A 196 6.06 3.86 -24.03
C THR A 196 7.25 4.64 -23.46
N GLY A 197 7.14 5.14 -22.23
CA GLY A 197 8.19 5.93 -21.60
C GLY A 197 9.37 5.11 -21.07
N PRO A 198 10.42 5.77 -20.56
CA PRO A 198 11.57 5.10 -19.96
C PRO A 198 11.13 4.30 -18.73
N ARG A 199 11.57 3.05 -18.64
CA ARG A 199 11.22 2.15 -17.53
C ARG A 199 12.46 1.49 -16.93
N GLY A 200 12.39 1.15 -15.65
CA GLY A 200 13.39 0.37 -14.94
C GLY A 200 12.74 -0.68 -14.06
N ARG A 201 13.55 -1.36 -13.25
CA ARG A 201 13.09 -2.39 -12.33
C ARG A 201 13.36 -1.98 -10.89
N LEU A 202 12.40 -2.24 -10.01
CA LEU A 202 12.57 -2.08 -8.57
C LEU A 202 12.29 -3.41 -7.87
N ALA A 203 13.29 -3.92 -7.16
CA ALA A 203 13.16 -5.11 -6.32
C ALA A 203 12.92 -4.72 -4.85
N LEU A 204 12.08 -5.51 -4.16
CA LEU A 204 11.97 -5.46 -2.71
C LEU A 204 12.85 -6.57 -2.10
N LYS A 205 13.79 -6.16 -1.25
CA LYS A 205 14.56 -7.05 -0.39
C LYS A 205 14.12 -6.85 1.06
N LEU A 206 13.89 -7.95 1.75
CA LEU A 206 13.47 -7.95 3.15
C LEU A 206 14.60 -8.49 4.02
N ASP A 207 15.08 -7.66 4.96
CA ASP A 207 16.10 -8.06 5.93
C ASP A 207 15.47 -8.34 7.31
N THR A 208 14.63 -9.38 7.35
CA THR A 208 14.03 -9.92 8.58
C THR A 208 13.45 -11.30 8.29
N LYS A 209 13.19 -12.10 9.33
CA LYS A 209 12.46 -13.37 9.23
C LYS A 209 10.96 -13.20 9.00
N GLY A 210 10.46 -11.96 9.09
CA GLY A 210 9.05 -11.65 8.84
C GLY A 210 8.63 -11.86 7.38
N LYS A 211 7.33 -11.77 7.13
CA LYS A 211 6.73 -11.75 5.80
C LYS A 211 6.18 -10.36 5.51
N VAL A 212 6.40 -9.87 4.30
CA VAL A 212 5.75 -8.65 3.78
C VAL A 212 4.30 -8.97 3.49
N LEU A 213 3.37 -8.32 4.17
CA LEU A 213 1.93 -8.40 3.85
C LEU A 213 1.54 -7.33 2.83
N THR A 214 2.14 -6.15 2.95
CA THR A 214 2.13 -5.08 1.96
C THR A 214 3.37 -4.21 2.18
N ALA A 215 3.94 -3.65 1.12
CA ALA A 215 4.91 -2.56 1.17
C ALA A 215 4.67 -1.65 -0.03
N VAL A 216 4.40 -0.38 0.23
CA VAL A 216 3.94 0.59 -0.75
C VAL A 216 5.02 1.64 -0.96
N LEU A 217 5.32 1.90 -2.23
CA LEU A 217 6.12 3.05 -2.65
C LEU A 217 5.27 3.95 -3.55
N LYS A 218 5.59 5.24 -3.55
CA LYS A 218 4.96 6.26 -4.41
C LYS A 218 6.07 7.04 -5.12
N SER A 219 5.88 7.37 -6.39
CA SER A 219 6.75 8.30 -7.09
C SER A 219 6.68 9.67 -6.43
N VAL A 220 7.76 10.45 -6.52
CA VAL A 220 7.83 11.78 -5.87
C VAL A 220 6.82 12.77 -6.49
N ASP A 221 6.50 12.62 -7.78
CA ASP A 221 5.44 13.37 -8.46
C ASP A 221 4.02 12.92 -8.05
N GLY A 222 3.90 11.76 -7.42
CA GLY A 222 2.65 11.19 -6.95
C GLY A 222 1.81 10.45 -7.99
N ASP A 223 2.24 10.39 -9.24
CA ASP A 223 1.50 9.78 -10.35
C ASP A 223 1.54 8.24 -10.37
N VAL A 224 2.52 7.64 -9.70
CA VAL A 224 2.76 6.19 -9.70
C VAL A 224 2.89 5.69 -8.27
N SER A 225 2.23 4.58 -7.96
CA SER A 225 2.36 3.86 -6.71
C SER A 225 2.33 2.37 -6.96
N VAL A 226 3.14 1.63 -6.21
CA VAL A 226 3.20 0.18 -6.30
C VAL A 226 3.20 -0.48 -4.95
N ALA A 227 2.65 -1.69 -4.91
CA ALA A 227 2.56 -2.50 -3.72
C ALA A 227 3.26 -3.84 -3.92
N PHE A 228 4.18 -4.16 -3.03
CA PHE A 228 4.81 -5.46 -2.91
C PHE A 228 4.06 -6.30 -1.87
N SER A 229 3.77 -7.56 -2.21
CA SER A 229 3.08 -8.51 -1.31
C SER A 229 3.94 -9.72 -0.92
N ARG A 230 5.19 -9.75 -1.37
CA ARG A 230 6.20 -10.76 -1.03
C ARG A 230 7.60 -10.18 -1.30
N PRO A 231 8.62 -10.61 -0.55
CA PRO A 231 10.01 -10.31 -0.90
C PRO A 231 10.36 -10.98 -2.24
N GLU A 232 11.44 -10.53 -2.87
CA GLU A 232 12.01 -11.13 -4.10
C GLU A 232 11.16 -10.98 -5.36
N VAL A 233 10.15 -10.11 -5.33
CA VAL A 233 9.50 -9.62 -6.53
C VAL A 233 10.23 -8.36 -6.99
N SER A 234 10.50 -8.33 -8.29
CA SER A 234 10.89 -7.13 -9.00
C SER A 234 9.71 -6.68 -9.85
N LEU A 235 9.34 -5.41 -9.71
CA LEU A 235 8.30 -4.76 -10.51
C LEU A 235 8.96 -3.90 -11.58
N ASN A 236 8.31 -3.80 -12.73
CA ASN A 236 8.69 -2.83 -13.74
C ASN A 236 7.97 -1.53 -13.42
N LEU A 237 8.68 -0.41 -13.51
CA LEU A 237 8.16 0.91 -13.17
C LEU A 237 8.65 1.94 -14.19
N PRO A 238 7.90 3.03 -14.40
CA PRO A 238 8.46 4.25 -15.00
C PRO A 238 9.77 4.65 -14.31
N ALA A 239 10.76 5.03 -15.10
CA ALA A 239 12.00 5.58 -14.55
C ALA A 239 11.69 6.89 -13.83
N GLY A 240 12.27 7.08 -12.65
CA GLY A 240 11.94 8.21 -11.79
C GLY A 240 12.37 8.00 -10.35
N GLU A 241 11.95 8.92 -9.51
CA GLU A 241 12.27 8.96 -8.09
C GLU A 241 11.09 8.42 -7.27
N TYR A 242 11.34 7.45 -6.40
CA TYR A 242 10.32 6.79 -5.59
C TYR A 242 10.62 6.91 -4.11
N ARG A 243 9.59 7.02 -3.28
CA ARG A 243 9.71 7.06 -1.83
C ARG A 243 8.88 5.96 -1.20
N PHE A 244 9.44 5.33 -0.17
CA PHE A 244 8.70 4.45 0.71
C PHE A 244 7.55 5.21 1.39
N HIS A 245 6.36 4.62 1.39
CA HIS A 245 5.19 5.21 2.04
C HIS A 245 4.82 4.43 3.30
N SER A 246 4.47 3.15 3.14
CA SER A 246 4.00 2.31 4.23
C SER A 246 4.29 0.84 4.00
N ALA A 247 4.37 0.05 5.07
CA ALA A 247 4.39 -1.40 4.99
C ALA A 247 3.69 -2.03 6.17
N VAL A 248 3.28 -3.29 6.01
CA VAL A 248 2.85 -4.14 7.11
C VAL A 248 3.65 -5.44 7.02
N LEU A 249 4.37 -5.75 8.08
CA LEU A 249 5.13 -6.99 8.21
C LEU A 249 4.43 -7.93 9.20
N SER A 250 4.68 -9.23 9.07
CA SER A 250 4.20 -10.21 10.05
C SER A 250 5.20 -11.30 10.37
N LEU A 251 5.24 -11.74 11.63
CA LEU A 251 6.09 -12.84 12.09
C LEU A 251 5.37 -13.60 13.19
N GLY A 252 5.13 -14.90 12.99
CA GLY A 252 4.53 -15.76 14.03
C GLY A 252 3.14 -15.33 14.52
N GLY A 253 2.35 -14.64 13.68
CA GLY A 253 1.04 -14.09 14.06
C GLY A 253 1.10 -12.62 14.48
N ASN A 254 2.27 -12.13 14.91
CA ASN A 254 2.48 -10.73 15.25
C ASN A 254 2.57 -9.88 13.98
N ARG A 255 2.25 -8.60 14.10
CA ARG A 255 2.33 -7.61 13.03
C ARG A 255 3.01 -6.35 13.52
N VAL A 256 3.61 -5.65 12.57
CA VAL A 256 4.12 -4.30 12.76
C VAL A 256 3.84 -3.50 11.50
N THR A 257 3.47 -2.24 11.69
CA THR A 257 3.30 -1.28 10.61
C THR A 257 4.57 -0.46 10.47
N ALA A 258 4.95 -0.11 9.25
CA ALA A 258 6.01 0.84 8.99
C ALA A 258 5.47 2.03 8.19
N ARG A 259 5.98 3.22 8.48
CA ARG A 259 5.72 4.47 7.75
C ARG A 259 7.02 5.07 7.22
N THR A 260 6.92 6.04 6.31
CA THR A 260 8.06 6.70 5.64
C THR A 260 9.24 6.97 6.57
N GLY A 261 9.00 7.54 7.75
CA GLY A 261 10.06 7.91 8.70
C GLY A 261 11.09 8.82 8.03
N ARG A 262 12.35 8.38 8.05
CA ARG A 262 13.51 9.01 7.42
C ARG A 262 13.90 8.37 6.09
N SER A 263 13.00 7.59 5.48
CA SER A 263 13.29 6.90 4.22
C SER A 263 13.69 7.85 3.12
N ARG A 264 14.85 7.57 2.52
CA ARG A 264 15.34 8.33 1.36
C ARG A 264 14.62 7.91 0.10
N THR A 265 14.67 8.80 -0.88
CA THR A 265 14.19 8.51 -2.23
C THR A 265 15.10 7.48 -2.91
N ILE A 266 14.51 6.65 -3.76
CA ILE A 266 15.13 5.60 -4.56
C ILE A 266 14.98 5.98 -6.03
N THR A 267 16.10 6.15 -6.72
CA THR A 267 16.10 6.37 -8.16
C THR A 267 15.91 5.05 -8.90
N VAL A 268 14.88 4.94 -9.72
CA VAL A 268 14.71 3.89 -10.73
C VAL A 268 15.22 4.44 -12.06
N LYS A 269 16.35 3.95 -12.52
CA LYS A 269 16.96 4.38 -13.79
C LYS A 269 16.33 3.66 -14.98
N ALA A 270 16.25 4.34 -16.13
CA ALA A 270 15.85 3.71 -17.38
C ALA A 270 16.77 2.53 -17.73
N GLY A 271 16.19 1.35 -17.97
CA GLY A 271 16.90 0.09 -18.21
C GLY A 271 17.67 -0.47 -17.01
N GLY A 272 17.65 0.22 -15.86
CA GLY A 272 18.41 -0.16 -14.67
C GLY A 272 17.58 -0.98 -13.69
N GLU A 273 18.29 -1.56 -12.72
CA GLU A 273 17.70 -2.22 -11.55
C GLU A 273 18.04 -1.44 -10.28
N SER A 274 17.04 -1.26 -9.45
CA SER A 274 17.15 -0.64 -8.12
C SER A 274 16.59 -1.60 -7.08
N THR A 275 17.07 -1.49 -5.85
CA THR A 275 16.59 -2.31 -4.73
C THR A 275 16.17 -1.42 -3.58
N PHE A 276 15.00 -1.69 -3.01
CA PHE A 276 14.58 -1.17 -1.73
C PHE A 276 14.82 -2.24 -0.65
N GLU A 277 15.68 -1.94 0.32
CA GLU A 277 16.01 -2.83 1.43
C GLU A 277 15.17 -2.48 2.67
N LEU A 278 14.03 -3.13 2.82
CA LEU A 278 13.13 -2.98 3.97
C LEU A 278 13.57 -3.89 5.11
N GLY A 279 13.58 -3.42 6.34
CA GLY A 279 13.88 -4.25 7.51
C GLY A 279 15.13 -3.81 8.27
N GLY A 280 15.86 -4.82 8.75
CA GLY A 280 16.99 -4.66 9.64
C GLY A 280 18.29 -4.15 8.97
N PRO A 281 19.27 -3.71 9.78
CA PRO A 281 19.20 -3.62 11.24
C PRO A 281 18.24 -2.51 11.69
N VAL A 282 17.51 -2.76 12.78
CA VAL A 282 16.61 -1.77 13.39
C VAL A 282 17.35 -1.02 14.49
N LYS A 283 17.21 0.31 14.52
CA LYS A 283 17.72 1.20 15.56
C LYS A 283 16.56 1.72 16.39
N ALA A 284 16.66 1.64 17.71
CA ALA A 284 15.75 2.33 18.61
C ALA A 284 16.35 3.68 19.00
N GLU A 285 15.55 4.74 18.90
CA GLU A 285 15.84 6.07 19.40
C GLU A 285 14.78 6.43 20.45
N PHE A 286 15.19 7.05 21.55
CA PHE A 286 14.24 7.46 22.59
C PHE A 286 14.67 8.74 23.29
N ALA A 287 13.69 9.51 23.75
CA ALA A 287 13.92 10.67 24.60
C ALA A 287 13.57 10.33 26.06
N TYR A 288 14.38 10.84 27.00
CA TYR A 288 14.19 10.63 28.43
C TYR A 288 14.35 11.93 29.21
N VAL A 289 13.72 11.97 30.38
CA VAL A 289 13.85 13.05 31.36
C VAL A 289 14.49 12.47 32.61
N ARG A 290 15.49 13.16 33.16
CA ARG A 290 16.07 12.82 34.45
C ARG A 290 15.28 13.51 35.57
N GLN A 291 14.80 12.73 36.54
CA GLN A 291 14.16 13.24 37.74
C GLN A 291 14.87 12.65 38.96
N GLY A 292 15.80 13.41 39.54
CA GLY A 292 16.71 12.92 40.59
C GLY A 292 17.56 11.74 40.10
N ASP A 293 17.38 10.59 40.75
CA ASP A 293 18.07 9.34 40.46
C ASP A 293 17.28 8.42 39.51
N THR A 294 16.16 8.89 38.97
CA THR A 294 15.34 8.14 38.02
C THR A 294 15.48 8.69 36.59
N LEU A 295 15.44 7.77 35.61
CA LEU A 295 15.29 8.09 34.19
C LEU A 295 13.85 7.73 33.80
N ASN A 296 13.10 8.73 33.37
CA ASN A 296 11.73 8.56 32.91
C ASN A 296 11.69 8.66 31.38
N PHE A 297 11.05 7.69 30.74
CA PHE A 297 10.81 7.66 29.30
C PHE A 297 9.31 7.43 29.05
N SER A 298 8.77 8.08 28.03
CA SER A 298 7.40 7.85 27.56
C SER A 298 7.44 6.86 26.40
N PRO A 299 6.52 5.88 26.33
CA PRO A 299 6.35 5.03 25.15
C PRO A 299 6.17 5.83 23.85
N ASP A 300 5.55 7.02 23.92
CA ASP A 300 5.33 7.89 22.77
C ASP A 300 6.62 8.56 22.25
N ASN A 301 7.69 8.49 23.04
CA ASN A 301 9.00 9.05 22.73
C ASN A 301 10.02 7.96 22.42
N ILE A 302 9.57 6.85 21.82
CA ILE A 302 10.41 5.75 21.36
C ILE A 302 10.10 5.47 19.90
N TRP A 303 11.14 5.49 19.07
CA TRP A 303 11.03 5.30 17.63
C TRP A 303 11.96 4.18 17.18
N PHE A 304 11.46 3.33 16.30
CA PHE A 304 12.22 2.22 15.74
C PHE A 304 12.44 2.47 14.25
N TYR A 305 13.68 2.65 13.82
CA TYR A 305 14.02 2.90 12.41
C TYR A 305 14.74 1.72 11.79
N GLY A 306 14.29 1.27 10.63
CA GLY A 306 14.98 0.26 9.84
C GLY A 306 16.13 0.81 9.00
N ARG A 307 16.71 -0.07 8.19
CA ARG A 307 17.86 0.25 7.34
C ARG A 307 17.57 1.33 6.32
N ALA A 308 16.40 1.30 5.69
CA ALA A 308 16.05 2.31 4.70
C ALA A 308 15.64 3.63 5.35
N GLY A 309 15.42 3.66 6.67
CA GLY A 309 14.96 4.81 7.44
C GLY A 309 13.45 4.78 7.70
N GLU A 310 12.76 3.73 7.28
CA GLU A 310 11.37 3.47 7.64
C GLU A 310 11.19 3.38 9.15
N GLU A 311 10.08 3.90 9.65
CA GLU A 311 9.77 3.89 11.08
C GLU A 311 8.72 2.82 11.38
N TYR A 312 9.01 1.93 12.32
CA TYR A 312 8.15 0.86 12.79
C TYR A 312 7.31 1.29 13.99
N TYR A 313 6.00 1.04 13.91
CA TYR A 313 5.00 1.39 14.92
C TYR A 313 3.83 0.41 14.87
N ASP A 314 2.87 0.57 15.79
CA ASP A 314 1.64 -0.23 15.84
C ASP A 314 1.92 -1.75 15.86
N TRP A 315 2.73 -2.16 16.83
CA TRP A 315 3.04 -3.56 17.07
C TRP A 315 1.79 -4.26 17.61
N ALA A 316 1.35 -5.31 16.93
CA ALA A 316 0.14 -6.06 17.26
C ALA A 316 0.47 -7.55 17.49
N PRO A 317 0.11 -8.13 18.65
CA PRO A 317 -0.53 -7.47 19.79
C PRO A 317 0.39 -6.43 20.45
N CYS A 318 -0.22 -5.52 21.22
CA CYS A 318 0.49 -4.55 22.05
C CYS A 318 1.52 -5.26 22.94
N GLY A 319 2.72 -4.69 23.14
CA GLY A 319 3.80 -5.35 23.88
C GLY A 319 4.78 -6.19 23.05
N MET A 320 4.50 -6.46 21.77
CA MET A 320 5.37 -7.30 20.92
C MET A 320 6.42 -6.53 20.12
N SER A 321 6.87 -5.39 20.63
CA SER A 321 7.99 -4.64 20.06
C SER A 321 9.34 -5.23 20.47
N PRO A 322 10.46 -4.71 19.95
CA PRO A 322 11.79 -5.15 20.39
C PRO A 322 11.98 -4.99 21.89
N LYS A 323 12.48 -6.05 22.55
CA LYS A 323 12.91 -6.00 23.96
C LYS A 323 14.03 -4.98 24.13
N ILE A 324 13.86 -4.03 25.04
CA ILE A 324 14.92 -3.11 25.47
C ILE A 324 15.47 -3.62 26.81
N SER A 325 16.74 -4.02 26.84
CA SER A 325 17.45 -4.42 28.06
C SER A 325 18.46 -3.35 28.47
N VAL A 326 18.38 -2.90 29.73
CA VAL A 326 19.37 -2.01 30.35
C VAL A 326 20.36 -2.86 31.12
N VAL A 327 21.63 -2.73 30.81
CA VAL A 327 22.69 -3.60 31.35
C VAL A 327 23.72 -2.75 32.10
N SER A 328 24.19 -3.25 33.25
CA SER A 328 25.25 -2.61 34.03
C SER A 328 26.58 -2.64 33.25
N LYS A 329 27.57 -1.85 33.72
CA LYS A 329 28.96 -1.98 33.25
C LYS A 329 29.54 -3.39 33.40
N SER A 330 29.02 -4.18 34.35
CA SER A 330 29.43 -5.58 34.56
C SER A 330 28.68 -6.58 33.67
N GLY A 331 27.80 -6.12 32.77
CA GLY A 331 27.01 -7.00 31.90
C GLY A 331 25.79 -7.63 32.58
N ARG A 332 25.45 -7.23 33.81
CA ARG A 332 24.24 -7.68 34.51
C ARG A 332 23.03 -6.89 34.03
N GLU A 333 21.96 -7.56 33.60
CA GLU A 333 20.69 -6.88 33.29
C GLU A 333 20.16 -6.18 34.56
N ILE A 334 19.87 -4.89 34.44
CA ILE A 334 19.33 -4.03 35.51
C ILE A 334 17.83 -3.84 35.31
N ALA A 335 17.37 -3.76 34.06
CA ALA A 335 15.96 -3.60 33.71
C ALA A 335 15.67 -4.13 32.30
N GLU A 336 14.42 -4.50 32.05
CA GLU A 336 13.89 -4.83 30.73
C GLU A 336 12.55 -4.12 30.49
N ALA A 337 12.24 -3.82 29.23
CA ALA A 337 10.97 -3.21 28.82
C ALA A 337 10.58 -3.54 27.37
N TYR A 338 9.27 -3.46 27.11
CA TYR A 338 8.64 -3.55 25.79
C TYR A 338 7.76 -2.31 25.57
N PHE A 339 7.68 -1.81 24.33
CA PHE A 339 6.99 -0.54 23.99
C PHE A 339 6.12 -0.59 22.73
N PRO A 340 4.83 -0.23 22.77
CA PRO A 340 4.04 0.01 23.99
C PRO A 340 4.06 -1.23 24.89
N GLY A 341 3.91 -1.04 26.21
CA GLY A 341 3.91 -2.15 27.17
C GLY A 341 2.90 -3.25 26.80
N SER A 342 3.03 -4.44 27.37
CA SER A 342 2.01 -5.48 27.21
C SER A 342 0.68 -4.97 27.77
N SER A 343 -0.35 -4.92 26.93
CA SER A 343 -1.72 -4.56 27.31
C SER A 343 -2.30 -5.48 28.37
#